data_AF-S4MK55-F1
#
_entry.id   AF-S4MK55-F1
#
_cell.length_a   1.000
_cell.length_b   1.000
_cell.length_c   1.000
_cell.angle_alpha   90.00
_cell.angle_beta   90.00
_cell.angle_gamma   90.00
#
_symmetry.space_group_name_H-M   'P 1'
#
loop_
_entity.id
_entity.type
_entity.pdbx_description
1 polymer ?
#
loop_
_entity_poly.entity_id
_entity_poly.type
_entity_poly.pdbx_seq_one_letter_code
_entity_poly.pdbx_strand_id
1 'polypeptide(L)'
;MAGAPDERQLTLTRSLTAARSGNRPDIDLILGTHAHVPQAYEKVNGTWVIYGMGDQIAGEMTNHQGARDPRGNQSTLGRFTFAPPARPGGRWEVTKAEFVPQLFDVDAGRVVNLNRAIAQGAGVQAVRDRIRDIVLSRGAAEDGLVMGE
;
A
#
# COMPACT_ATOMS: atom_id res chain seq x y z
N MET A 1 1.45 17.07 5.82
CA MET A 1 1.50 15.89 4.95
C MET A 1 0.64 14.79 5.56
N ALA A 2 -0.33 14.30 4.78
CA ALA A 2 -1.40 13.40 5.22
C ALA A 2 -0.88 11.96 5.40
N GLY A 3 -0.70 11.50 6.64
CA GLY A 3 -0.24 10.13 6.91
C GLY A 3 -1.36 9.09 6.91
N ALA A 4 -2.60 9.51 7.15
CA ALA A 4 -3.77 8.65 7.20
C ALA A 4 -4.72 8.95 6.04
N PRO A 5 -5.49 7.96 5.56
CA PRO A 5 -6.55 8.22 4.59
C PRO A 5 -7.58 9.20 5.16
N ASP A 6 -8.03 10.13 4.33
CA ASP A 6 -9.04 11.13 4.72
C ASP A 6 -10.47 10.58 4.65
N GLU A 7 -11.44 11.35 5.17
CA GLU A 7 -12.85 10.94 5.17
C GLU A 7 -13.43 10.72 3.78
N ARG A 8 -12.91 11.41 2.76
CA ARG A 8 -13.37 11.25 1.37
C ARG A 8 -12.88 9.92 0.82
N GLN A 9 -11.61 9.57 1.03
CA GLN A 9 -11.05 8.27 0.70
C GLN A 9 -11.85 7.15 1.40
N LEU A 10 -12.07 7.27 2.71
CA LEU A 10 -12.81 6.27 3.49
C LEU A 10 -14.25 6.10 2.99
N THR A 11 -14.95 7.20 2.72
CA THR A 11 -16.36 7.17 2.27
C THR A 11 -16.48 6.62 0.85
N LEU A 12 -15.60 7.06 -0.06
CA LEU A 12 -15.57 6.56 -1.42
C LEU A 12 -15.25 5.06 -1.44
N THR A 13 -14.26 4.61 -0.67
CA THR A 13 -13.93 3.19 -0.53
C THR A 13 -15.15 2.36 -0.11
N ARG A 14 -15.87 2.77 0.95
CA ARG A 14 -17.07 2.04 1.39
C ARG A 14 -18.13 1.94 0.29
N SER A 15 -18.34 3.00 -0.48
CA SER A 15 -19.29 3.01 -1.60
C SER A 15 -18.84 2.07 -2.72
N LEU A 16 -17.58 2.19 -3.14
CA LEU A 16 -17.01 1.39 -4.23
C LEU A 16 -16.97 -0.10 -3.91
N THR A 17 -16.56 -0.49 -2.70
CA THR A 17 -16.49 -1.92 -2.33
C THR A 17 -17.87 -2.52 -2.01
N ALA A 18 -18.90 -1.70 -1.80
CA ALA A 18 -20.29 -2.15 -1.67
C ALA A 18 -21.01 -2.30 -3.02
N ALA A 19 -20.48 -1.74 -4.11
CA ALA A 19 -21.10 -1.78 -5.43
C ALA A 19 -21.22 -3.22 -5.97
N ARG A 20 -22.40 -3.56 -6.48
CA ARG A 20 -22.74 -4.91 -6.95
C ARG A 20 -23.65 -4.88 -8.17
N SER A 21 -23.35 -5.75 -9.13
CA SER A 21 -24.21 -6.14 -10.25
C SER A 21 -24.78 -7.54 -10.00
N GLY A 22 -26.04 -7.59 -9.55
CA GLY A 22 -26.66 -8.84 -9.09
C GLY A 22 -25.98 -9.35 -7.80
N ASN A 23 -25.50 -10.59 -7.80
CA ASN A 23 -24.80 -11.15 -6.64
C ASN A 23 -23.26 -10.93 -6.65
N ARG A 24 -22.72 -10.26 -7.67
CA ARG A 24 -21.27 -10.08 -7.85
C ARG A 24 -20.82 -8.69 -7.40
N PRO A 25 -19.71 -8.58 -6.64
CA PRO A 25 -19.03 -7.30 -6.45
C PRO A 25 -18.58 -6.71 -7.79
N ASP A 26 -18.67 -5.39 -7.93
CA ASP A 26 -18.21 -4.71 -9.16
C ASP A 26 -16.69 -4.43 -9.14
N ILE A 27 -16.06 -4.47 -7.96
CA ILE A 27 -14.66 -4.11 -7.75
C ILE A 27 -13.94 -5.15 -6.87
N ASP A 28 -12.87 -5.74 -7.41
CA ASP A 28 -12.08 -6.78 -6.73
C ASP A 28 -10.80 -6.26 -6.04
N LEU A 29 -10.33 -5.05 -6.39
CA LEU A 29 -9.14 -4.41 -5.82
C LEU A 29 -9.18 -2.88 -6.07
N ILE A 30 -8.79 -2.08 -5.07
CA ILE A 30 -8.63 -0.63 -5.20
C ILE A 30 -7.17 -0.26 -4.95
N LEU A 31 -6.57 0.49 -5.88
CA LEU A 31 -5.18 0.95 -5.82
C LEU A 31 -5.12 2.49 -5.78
N GLY A 32 -4.93 3.04 -4.59
CA GLY A 32 -4.80 4.49 -4.37
C GLY A 32 -3.40 5.01 -4.66
N THR A 33 -3.32 6.05 -5.48
CA THR A 33 -2.09 6.77 -5.85
C THR A 33 -2.13 8.21 -5.32
N HIS A 34 -1.11 9.02 -5.65
CA HIS A 34 -1.06 10.47 -5.41
C HIS A 34 -0.98 10.95 -3.95
N ALA A 35 -1.10 10.07 -2.96
CA ALA A 35 -0.89 10.46 -1.55
C ALA A 35 0.55 10.93 -1.24
N HIS A 36 1.50 10.69 -2.15
CA HIS A 36 2.96 10.97 -2.04
C HIS A 36 3.67 10.31 -0.85
N VAL A 37 2.93 9.68 0.06
CA VAL A 37 3.43 8.87 1.16
C VAL A 37 2.65 7.56 1.24
N PRO A 38 3.19 6.51 1.89
CA PRO A 38 2.44 5.30 2.18
C PRO A 38 1.27 5.64 3.10
N GLN A 39 0.12 5.03 2.83
CA GLN A 39 -1.05 5.03 3.69
C GLN A 39 -1.48 3.59 3.97
N ALA A 40 -2.45 3.45 4.86
CA ALA A 40 -2.97 2.16 5.28
C ALA A 40 -3.46 1.29 4.11
N TYR A 41 -3.36 -0.01 4.29
CA TYR A 41 -4.08 -1.00 3.50
C TYR A 41 -5.25 -1.49 4.37
N GLU A 42 -6.34 -1.90 3.75
CA GLU A 42 -7.54 -2.36 4.47
C GLU A 42 -8.35 -3.31 3.58
N LYS A 43 -9.05 -4.28 4.19
CA LYS A 43 -10.05 -5.08 3.49
C LYS A 43 -11.43 -4.57 3.87
N VAL A 44 -12.14 -3.97 2.92
CA VAL A 44 -13.47 -3.40 3.15
C VAL A 44 -14.49 -4.14 2.29
N ASN A 45 -15.55 -4.66 2.90
CA ASN A 45 -16.58 -5.47 2.22
C ASN A 45 -16.01 -6.67 1.43
N GLY A 46 -14.86 -7.21 1.88
CA GLY A 46 -14.16 -8.32 1.24
C GLY A 46 -13.20 -7.93 0.11
N THR A 47 -13.11 -6.64 -0.24
CA THR A 47 -12.22 -6.12 -1.28
C THR A 47 -11.00 -5.45 -0.65
N TRP A 48 -9.81 -5.73 -1.18
CA TRP A 48 -8.57 -5.07 -0.75
C TRP A 48 -8.48 -3.65 -1.27
N VAL A 49 -7.99 -2.75 -0.41
CA VAL A 49 -7.85 -1.33 -0.68
C VAL A 49 -6.47 -0.89 -0.24
N ILE A 50 -5.74 -0.25 -1.16
CA ILE A 50 -4.57 0.55 -0.83
C ILE A 50 -4.99 2.01 -0.88
N TYR A 51 -4.87 2.74 0.22
CA TYR A 51 -5.23 4.17 0.22
C TYR A 51 -4.19 5.05 -0.46
N GLY A 52 -2.92 4.68 -0.34
CA GLY A 52 -1.80 5.42 -0.91
C GLY A 52 -0.53 4.58 -0.88
N MET A 53 0.11 4.41 -2.04
CA MET A 53 1.36 3.63 -2.15
C MET A 53 2.61 4.47 -1.86
N GLY A 54 2.50 5.79 -1.82
CA GLY A 54 3.65 6.72 -1.86
C GLY A 54 4.29 6.81 -3.24
N ASP A 55 5.26 7.70 -3.37
CA ASP A 55 5.96 7.92 -4.63
C ASP A 55 7.03 6.85 -4.84
N GLN A 56 6.90 6.09 -5.92
CA GLN A 56 7.81 4.98 -6.23
C GLN A 56 9.17 5.49 -6.70
N ILE A 57 9.15 6.57 -7.49
CA ILE A 57 10.31 7.29 -7.99
C ILE A 57 10.03 8.77 -7.73
N ALA A 58 10.89 9.41 -6.94
CA ALA A 58 10.72 10.79 -6.50
C ALA A 58 12.03 11.58 -6.58
N GLY A 59 11.94 12.89 -6.71
CA GLY A 59 13.10 13.78 -6.58
C GLY A 59 13.46 14.01 -5.10
N GLU A 60 14.34 14.97 -4.85
CA GLU A 60 14.51 15.45 -3.48
C GLU A 60 13.23 16.14 -3.00
N MET A 61 12.65 15.64 -1.91
CA MET A 61 11.39 16.12 -1.36
C MET A 61 11.65 17.14 -0.26
N THR A 62 10.96 18.28 -0.32
CA THR A 62 11.00 19.34 0.71
C THR A 62 9.60 19.60 1.28
N ASN A 63 9.54 20.00 2.55
CA ASN A 63 8.30 20.40 3.19
C ASN A 63 7.95 21.87 2.86
N HIS A 64 6.80 22.35 3.36
CA HIS A 64 6.35 23.73 3.12
C HIS A 64 7.28 24.80 3.70
N GLN A 65 8.16 24.44 4.64
CA GLN A 65 9.20 25.33 5.17
C GLN A 65 10.51 25.26 4.36
N GLY A 66 10.55 24.52 3.25
CA GLY A 66 11.74 24.34 2.42
C GLY A 66 12.78 23.37 2.98
N ALA A 67 12.50 22.70 4.11
CA ALA A 67 13.41 21.71 4.67
C ALA A 67 13.19 20.32 4.04
N ARG A 68 14.26 19.56 3.86
CA ARG A 68 14.22 18.19 3.31
C ARG A 68 13.25 17.31 4.11
N ASP A 69 12.34 16.65 3.43
CA ASP A 69 11.38 15.71 4.00
C ASP A 69 11.59 14.30 3.43
N PRO A 70 12.36 13.44 4.11
CA PRO A 70 12.69 12.11 3.60
C PRO A 70 11.48 11.18 3.51
N ARG A 71 10.30 11.58 4.01
CA ARG A 71 9.07 10.78 3.91
C ARG A 71 8.51 10.72 2.50
N GLY A 72 8.74 11.74 1.68
CA GLY A 72 8.27 11.74 0.28
C GLY A 72 8.98 10.72 -0.61
N ASN A 73 10.08 10.12 -0.12
CA ASN A 73 10.79 9.05 -0.81
C ASN A 73 10.40 7.65 -0.28
N GLN A 74 9.50 7.58 0.70
CA GLN A 74 9.02 6.32 1.26
C GLN A 74 7.81 5.84 0.46
N SER A 75 7.78 4.55 0.16
CA SER A 75 6.72 3.96 -0.64
C SER A 75 6.51 2.49 -0.30
N THR A 76 5.48 1.92 -0.89
CA THR A 76 5.15 0.51 -0.80
C THR A 76 4.77 -0.01 -2.18
N LEU A 77 5.16 -1.25 -2.46
CA LEU A 77 4.61 -2.02 -3.58
C LEU A 77 3.53 -2.97 -3.04
N GLY A 78 2.28 -2.79 -3.49
CA GLY A 78 1.23 -3.78 -3.27
C GLY A 78 1.37 -4.97 -4.23
N ARG A 79 1.39 -6.20 -3.70
CA ARG A 79 1.47 -7.43 -4.49
C ARG A 79 0.29 -8.34 -4.14
N PHE A 80 -0.58 -8.57 -5.12
CA PHE A 80 -1.79 -9.39 -4.96
C PHE A 80 -1.79 -10.55 -5.96
N THR A 81 -2.10 -11.75 -5.50
CA THR A 81 -2.24 -12.94 -6.35
C THR A 81 -3.71 -13.30 -6.49
N PHE A 82 -4.17 -13.38 -7.74
CA PHE A 82 -5.52 -13.84 -8.06
C PHE A 82 -5.48 -15.33 -8.44
N ALA A 83 -6.45 -16.10 -7.94
CA ALA A 83 -6.64 -17.50 -8.30
C ALA A 83 -7.99 -17.74 -8.98
N PRO A 84 -8.09 -18.70 -9.92
CA PRO A 84 -9.33 -19.00 -10.63
C PRO A 84 -10.37 -19.61 -9.69
N PRO A 85 -11.66 -19.44 -9.99
CA PRO A 85 -12.72 -20.11 -9.23
C PRO A 85 -12.67 -21.62 -9.38
N ALA A 86 -13.05 -22.35 -8.34
CA ALA A 86 -13.17 -23.81 -8.37
C ALA A 86 -14.33 -24.32 -9.24
N ARG A 87 -15.32 -23.47 -9.56
CA ARG A 87 -16.50 -23.82 -10.35
C ARG A 87 -16.66 -22.87 -11.53
N PRO A 88 -17.14 -23.35 -12.70
CA PRO A 88 -17.49 -22.49 -13.82
C PRO A 88 -18.47 -21.38 -13.40
N GLY A 89 -18.23 -20.16 -13.89
CA GLY A 89 -19.04 -18.99 -13.55
C GLY A 89 -18.75 -18.36 -12.19
N GLY A 90 -17.82 -18.92 -11.40
CA GLY A 90 -17.32 -18.28 -10.18
C GLY A 90 -16.41 -17.07 -10.47
N ARG A 91 -16.03 -16.35 -9.42
CA ARG A 91 -15.14 -15.18 -9.50
C ARG A 91 -13.68 -15.55 -9.22
N TRP A 92 -12.76 -14.79 -9.81
CA TRP A 92 -11.37 -14.80 -9.37
C TRP A 92 -11.27 -14.10 -8.01
N GLU A 93 -10.43 -14.63 -7.14
CA GLU A 93 -10.27 -14.10 -5.78
C GLU A 93 -8.81 -13.83 -5.48
N VAL A 94 -8.56 -12.79 -4.68
CA VAL A 94 -7.24 -12.55 -4.11
C VAL A 94 -6.96 -13.61 -3.05
N THR A 95 -6.00 -14.49 -3.33
CA THR A 95 -5.58 -15.56 -2.41
C THR A 95 -4.32 -15.21 -1.62
N LYS A 96 -3.56 -14.22 -2.09
CA LYS A 96 -2.38 -13.70 -1.41
C LYS A 96 -2.36 -12.17 -1.51
N ALA A 97 -2.12 -11.51 -0.38
CA ALA A 97 -1.96 -10.07 -0.29
C ALA A 97 -0.65 -9.77 0.42
N GLU A 98 0.19 -8.94 -0.21
CA GLU A 98 1.49 -8.55 0.32
C GLU A 98 1.75 -7.06 0.11
N PHE A 99 2.58 -6.48 0.98
CA PHE A 99 3.20 -5.19 0.74
C PHE A 99 4.72 -5.30 0.88
N VAL A 100 5.47 -4.62 0.01
CA VAL A 100 6.92 -4.54 0.08
C VAL A 100 7.31 -3.10 0.42
N PRO A 101 7.95 -2.85 1.58
CA PRO A 101 8.35 -1.50 1.98
C PRO A 101 9.56 -1.03 1.17
N GLN A 102 9.47 0.18 0.63
CA GLN A 102 10.44 0.74 -0.29
C GLN A 102 10.91 2.14 0.12
N LEU A 103 12.11 2.48 -0.34
CA LEU A 103 12.68 3.82 -0.26
C LEU A 103 13.33 4.15 -1.60
N PHE A 104 13.05 5.33 -2.14
CA PHE A 104 13.81 5.85 -3.27
C PHE A 104 15.11 6.50 -2.78
N ASP A 105 16.23 5.92 -3.18
CA ASP A 105 17.56 6.45 -2.96
C ASP A 105 17.85 7.48 -4.06
N VAL A 106 17.70 8.76 -3.71
CA VAL A 106 17.86 9.89 -4.64
C VAL A 106 19.30 9.99 -5.15
N ASP A 107 20.28 9.71 -4.28
CA ASP A 107 21.70 9.83 -4.62
C ASP A 107 22.11 8.74 -5.63
N ALA A 108 21.59 7.52 -5.45
CA ALA A 108 21.84 6.40 -6.36
C ALA A 108 20.82 6.30 -7.53
N GLY A 109 19.76 7.11 -7.53
CA GLY A 109 18.71 7.11 -8.54
C GLY A 109 17.93 5.80 -8.65
N ARG A 110 17.67 5.10 -7.53
CA ARG A 110 17.05 3.75 -7.55
C ARG A 110 16.08 3.48 -6.42
N VAL A 111 15.15 2.57 -6.65
CA VAL A 111 14.26 2.03 -5.62
C VAL A 111 14.99 0.96 -4.82
N VAL A 112 14.88 1.05 -3.49
CA VAL A 112 15.45 0.12 -2.53
C VAL A 112 14.33 -0.66 -1.84
N ASN A 113 14.37 -1.99 -1.93
CA ASN A 113 13.58 -2.85 -1.05
C ASN A 113 14.20 -2.83 0.34
N LEU A 114 13.46 -2.31 1.32
CA LEU A 114 13.99 -2.08 2.66
C LEU A 114 14.32 -3.37 3.42
N ASN A 115 13.54 -4.44 3.21
CA ASN A 115 13.83 -5.74 3.84
C ASN A 115 15.16 -6.31 3.33
N ARG A 116 15.41 -6.25 2.02
CA ARG A 116 16.68 -6.70 1.44
C ARG A 116 17.86 -5.84 1.86
N ALA A 117 17.68 -4.52 1.91
CA ALA A 117 18.73 -3.61 2.37
C ALA A 117 19.13 -3.89 3.82
N ILE A 118 18.16 -4.13 4.71
CA ILE A 118 18.42 -4.52 6.10
C ILE A 118 19.17 -5.85 6.19
N ALA A 119 18.77 -6.85 5.39
CA ALA A 119 19.47 -8.13 5.33
C ALA A 119 20.93 -8.01 4.87
N GLN A 120 21.24 -6.95 4.11
CA GLN A 120 22.60 -6.60 3.65
C GLN A 120 23.35 -5.66 4.61
N GLY A 121 22.78 -5.34 5.78
CA GLY A 121 23.43 -4.54 6.81
C GLY A 121 23.10 -3.05 6.80
N ALA A 122 22.14 -2.59 6.00
CA ALA A 122 21.73 -1.18 6.01
C ALA A 122 20.97 -0.79 7.29
N GLY A 123 21.27 0.41 7.81
CA GLY A 123 20.64 0.98 9.01
C GLY A 123 19.26 1.63 8.77
N VAL A 124 18.38 1.01 7.98
CA VAL A 124 17.07 1.57 7.56
C VAL A 124 15.86 0.94 8.26
N GLN A 125 16.08 0.23 9.38
CA GLN A 125 15.06 -0.48 10.14
C GLN A 125 13.91 0.43 10.58
N ALA A 126 14.24 1.61 11.14
CA ALA A 126 13.23 2.56 11.61
C ALA A 126 12.32 3.07 10.49
N VAL A 127 12.83 3.20 9.26
CA VAL A 127 12.02 3.57 8.08
C VAL A 127 11.08 2.43 7.72
N ARG A 128 11.62 1.20 7.61
CA ARG A 128 10.84 -0.01 7.32
C ARG A 128 9.72 -0.23 8.33
N ASP A 129 10.04 -0.11 9.62
CA ASP A 129 9.08 -0.32 10.71
C ASP A 129 7.98 0.74 10.70
N ARG A 130 8.31 2.01 10.44
CA ARG A 130 7.30 3.06 10.27
C ARG A 130 6.34 2.77 9.11
N ILE A 131 6.87 2.34 7.96
CA ILE A 131 6.03 1.98 6.81
C ILE A 131 5.11 0.82 7.17
N ARG A 132 5.64 -0.24 7.82
CA ARG A 132 4.83 -1.37 8.30
C ARG A 132 3.69 -0.88 9.19
N ASP A 133 4.00 -0.07 10.20
CA ASP A 133 3.01 0.36 11.19
C ASP A 133 1.92 1.23 10.53
N ILE A 134 2.26 2.05 9.52
CA ILE A 134 1.28 2.80 8.72
C ILE A 134 0.40 1.87 7.88
N VAL A 135 1.01 0.94 7.12
CA VAL A 135 0.28 0.02 6.24
C VAL A 135 -0.71 -0.83 7.03
N LEU A 136 -0.30 -1.29 8.22
CA LEU A 136 -1.10 -2.17 9.07
C LEU A 136 -2.07 -1.42 10.01
N SER A 137 -2.06 -0.08 10.01
CA SER A 137 -2.82 0.74 10.98
C SER A 137 -4.35 0.61 10.91
N ARG A 138 -4.89 -0.10 9.92
CA ARG A 138 -6.33 -0.30 9.71
C ARG A 138 -6.76 -1.77 9.61
N GLY A 139 -6.05 -2.66 10.30
CA GLY A 139 -6.49 -4.06 10.46
C GLY A 139 -6.09 -5.02 9.33
N ALA A 140 -5.21 -4.59 8.42
CA ALA A 140 -4.85 -5.40 7.26
C ALA A 140 -4.13 -6.71 7.62
N ALA A 141 -3.40 -6.75 8.75
CA ALA A 141 -2.69 -7.96 9.18
C ALA A 141 -3.69 -9.06 9.56
N GLU A 142 -4.77 -8.69 10.24
CA GLU A 142 -5.87 -9.55 10.65
C GLU A 142 -6.61 -10.13 9.44
N ASP A 143 -6.66 -9.38 8.34
CA ASP A 143 -7.20 -9.81 7.05
C ASP A 143 -6.23 -10.64 6.19
N GLY A 144 -5.01 -10.88 6.68
CA GLY A 144 -4.01 -11.74 6.05
C GLY A 144 -3.01 -11.01 5.14
N LEU A 145 -2.90 -9.68 5.23
CA LEU A 145 -1.82 -8.94 4.56
C LEU A 145 -0.49 -9.26 5.26
N VAL A 146 0.51 -9.66 4.48
CA VAL A 146 1.86 -9.92 4.99
C VAL A 146 2.89 -8.99 4.36
N MET A 147 3.97 -8.70 5.07
CA MET A 147 5.09 -7.95 4.52
C MET A 147 5.97 -8.89 3.68
N GLY A 148 6.20 -8.54 2.41
CA GLY A 148 6.99 -9.33 1.46
C GLY A 148 8.42 -8.82 1.23
N GLU A 149 9.12 -9.50 0.33
CA GLU A 149 10.49 -9.20 -0.14
C GLU A 149 10.67 -9.34 -1.66
#